data_AF-A0A6G3LK71-F1
#
_entry.id   AF-A0A6G3LK71-F1
#
_cell.length_a   1.000
_cell.length_b   1.000
_cell.length_c   1.000
_cell.angle_alpha   90.00
_cell.angle_beta   90.00
_cell.angle_gamma   90.00
#
_symmetry.space_group_name_H-M   'P 1'
#
loop_
_entity.id
_entity.type
_entity.pdbx_description
1 polymer ?
#
loop_
_entity_poly.entity_id
_entity_poly.type
_entity_poly.pdbx_seq_one_letter_code
_entity_poly.pdbx_strand_id
1 'polypeptide(L)' 'MIFTGYLSRLDSFQLARDAKLVLHPSHMDIYSFSVIEALYLGTPVVGYNIPALQLIHEISQGLFWSKKGTSRHLQQ' A
#
# COMPACT_ATOMS: atom_id res chain seq x y z
N MET A 1 11.72 13.67 -3.18
CA MET A 1 10.29 13.35 -3.05
C MET A 1 9.54 14.21 -4.05
N ILE A 2 8.69 13.62 -4.89
CA ILE A 2 7.89 14.35 -5.88
C ILE A 2 6.44 14.32 -5.41
N PHE A 3 5.80 15.48 -5.28
CA PHE A 3 4.38 15.59 -4.98
C PHE A 3 3.64 15.81 -6.30
N THR A 4 2.82 14.84 -6.71
CA THR A 4 2.10 14.86 -8.00
C THR A 4 0.80 15.65 -7.96
N GLY A 5 0.35 16.09 -6.77
CA GLY A 5 -0.97 16.67 -6.61
C GLY A 5 -2.09 15.67 -6.90
N TYR A 6 -3.23 16.18 -7.38
CA TYR A 6 -4.34 15.35 -7.83
C TYR A 6 -3.99 14.70 -9.16
N LEU A 7 -4.17 13.38 -9.24
CA LEU A 7 -4.02 12.61 -10.48
C LEU A 7 -5.39 12.08 -10.90
N SER A 8 -5.60 11.98 -12.21
CA SER A 8 -6.74 11.23 -12.72
C SER A 8 -6.65 9.76 -12.31
N ARG A 9 -7.76 9.03 -12.40
CA ARG A 9 -7.80 7.64 -11.97
C ARG A 9 -6.79 6.77 -12.74
N LEU A 10 -6.74 6.93 -14.06
CA LEU A 10 -5.81 6.19 -14.91
C LEU A 10 -4.36 6.53 -14.59
N ASP A 11 -4.05 7.81 -14.36
CA ASP A 11 -2.70 8.25 -14.01
C ASP A 11 -2.27 7.69 -12.65
N SER A 12 -3.20 7.61 -11.68
CA SER A 12 -2.92 7.02 -10.37
C SER A 12 -2.60 5.52 -10.46
N PHE A 13 -3.28 4.79 -11.35
CA PHE A 13 -3.02 3.37 -11.60
C PHE A 13 -1.70 3.15 -12.34
N GLN A 14 -1.43 3.97 -13.36
CA GLN A 14 -0.16 3.95 -14.06
C GLN A 14 1.00 4.19 -13.09
N LEU A 15 0.87 5.20 -12.21
CA LEU A 15 1.87 5.50 -11.19
C LEU A 15 2.05 4.34 -10.21
N ALA A 16 0.96 3.74 -9.72
CA ALA A 16 1.03 2.60 -8.82
C ALA A 16 1.72 1.41 -9.50
N ARG A 17 1.32 1.05 -10.73
CA ARG A 17 1.88 -0.07 -11.49
C ARG A 17 3.37 0.08 -11.77
N ASP A 18 3.80 1.30 -12.08
CA ASP A 18 5.20 1.58 -12.42
C ASP A 18 6.06 1.74 -11.14
N ALA A 19 5.45 1.80 -9.95
CA ALA A 19 6.17 1.85 -8.69
C ALA A 19 6.76 0.49 -8.31
N LYS A 20 7.88 0.50 -7.60
CA LYS A 20 8.49 -0.72 -7.05
C LYS A 20 7.77 -1.24 -5.81
N LEU A 21 7.08 -0.35 -5.09
CA LEU A 21 6.45 -0.59 -3.80
C LEU A 21 5.46 0.54 -3.48
N VAL A 22 4.32 0.20 -2.87
CA VAL A 22 3.38 1.17 -2.28
C VAL A 22 3.43 1.10 -0.76
N LEU A 23 3.55 2.27 -0.11
CA LEU A 23 3.43 2.38 1.34
C LEU A 23 1.99 2.75 1.70
N HIS A 24 1.35 1.95 2.55
CA HIS A 24 0.03 2.24 3.12
C HIS A 24 0.14 2.45 4.64
N PRO A 25 0.52 3.66 5.09
CA PRO A 25 0.77 3.94 6.50
C PRO A 25 -0.52 4.28 7.28
N SER A 26 -1.69 3.78 6.86
CA SER A 26 -2.93 4.07 7.58
C SER A 26 -2.98 3.32 8.91
N HIS A 27 -3.36 4.03 9.97
CA HIS A 27 -3.58 3.43 11.29
C HIS A 27 -4.99 2.85 11.47
N MET A 28 -5.94 3.28 10.64
CA MET A 28 -7.33 2.85 10.65
C MET A 28 -7.83 2.87 9.21
N ASP A 29 -8.32 1.73 8.75
CA ASP A 29 -9.01 1.61 7.47
C ASP A 29 -10.11 0.57 7.62
N ILE A 30 -11.24 0.79 6.96
CA ILE A 30 -12.37 -0.15 6.91
C ILE A 30 -12.28 -0.99 5.64
N TYR A 31 -11.90 -0.38 4.51
CA TYR A 31 -11.77 -1.03 3.21
C TYR A 31 -10.65 -0.36 2.40
N SER A 32 -9.49 -1.01 2.36
CA SER A 32 -8.30 -0.48 1.70
C SER A 32 -8.29 -0.72 0.19
N PHE A 33 -9.18 -0.04 -0.55
CA PHE A 33 -9.25 -0.14 -2.02
C PHE A 33 -7.91 0.20 -2.69
N SER A 34 -7.22 1.21 -2.18
CA SER A 34 -5.88 1.58 -2.68
C SER A 34 -4.85 0.45 -2.57
N VAL A 35 -4.95 -0.39 -1.52
CA VAL A 35 -4.08 -1.57 -1.35
C VAL A 35 -4.47 -2.67 -2.33
N ILE A 36 -5.76 -2.96 -2.46
CA ILE A 36 -6.26 -3.97 -3.40
C ILE A 36 -5.88 -3.61 -4.83
N GLU A 37 -6.00 -2.33 -5.20
CA GLU A 37 -5.64 -1.84 -6.53
C GLU A 37 -4.14 -1.99 -6.81
N ALA A 38 -3.29 -1.60 -5.86
CA ALA A 38 -1.85 -1.77 -6.00
C ALA A 38 -1.47 -3.25 -6.18
N LEU A 39 -2.03 -4.14 -5.36
CA LEU A 39 -1.80 -5.58 -5.46
C LEU A 39 -2.33 -6.15 -6.78
N TYR A 40 -3.50 -5.71 -7.24
CA TYR A 40 -4.08 -6.10 -8.52
C TYR A 40 -3.21 -5.68 -9.71
N LEU A 41 -2.56 -4.52 -9.62
CA LEU A 41 -1.58 -4.04 -10.60
C LEU A 41 -0.21 -4.73 -10.49
N GLY A 42 -0.06 -5.72 -9.62
CA GLY A 42 1.19 -6.46 -9.41
C GLY A 42 2.23 -5.68 -8.60
N THR A 43 1.83 -4.60 -7.93
CA THR A 43 2.73 -3.78 -7.13
C THR A 43 2.66 -4.20 -5.66
N PRO A 44 3.78 -4.57 -5.03
CA PRO A 44 3.77 -4.98 -3.64
C PRO A 44 3.42 -3.80 -2.72
N VAL A 45 2.81 -4.11 -1.59
CA VAL A 45 2.37 -3.12 -0.61
C VAL A 45 3.01 -3.41 0.75
N VAL A 46 3.51 -2.37 1.42
CA VAL A 46 3.91 -2.43 2.84
C VAL A 46 2.98 -1.55 3.66
N GLY A 47 2.34 -2.13 4.66
CA GLY A 47 1.41 -1.43 5.55
C GLY A 47 1.57 -1.82 7.01
N TYR A 48 0.81 -1.17 7.87
CA TYR A 48 0.71 -1.58 9.27
C TYR A 48 -0.15 -2.84 9.42
N ASN A 49 0.13 -3.62 10.46
CA ASN A 49 -0.70 -4.76 10.81
C ASN A 49 -2.05 -4.30 11.43
N ILE A 50 -3.02 -3.98 10.57
CA ILE A 50 -4.39 -3.56 10.94
C ILE A 50 -5.43 -4.55 10.40
N PRO A 51 -6.62 -4.66 11.02
CA PRO A 51 -7.61 -5.69 10.64
C PRO A 51 -8.00 -5.70 9.17
N ALA A 52 -8.21 -4.52 8.55
CA ALA A 52 -8.59 -4.44 7.14
C ALA A 52 -7.52 -5.03 6.21
N LEU A 53 -6.25 -4.81 6.52
CA LEU A 53 -5.18 -5.34 5.69
C LEU A 53 -4.96 -6.84 5.97
N GLN A 54 -5.12 -7.31 7.21
CA GLN A 54 -5.07 -8.74 7.52
C GLN A 54 -6.02 -9.55 6.63
N LEU A 55 -7.25 -9.05 6.46
CA LEU A 55 -8.24 -9.65 5.55
C LEU A 55 -7.73 -9.71 4.09
N ILE A 56 -7.08 -8.66 3.61
CA ILE A 56 -6.56 -8.60 2.23
C ILE A 56 -5.42 -9.60 2.03
N HIS A 57 -4.55 -9.79 3.03
CA HIS A 57 -3.45 -10.75 2.95
C HIS A 57 -3.91 -12.21 2.92
N GLU A 58 -5.08 -12.53 3.48
CA GLU A 58 -5.65 -13.88 3.37
C GLU A 58 -6.06 -14.20 1.92
N ILE A 59 -6.41 -13.19 1.12
CA ILE A 59 -6.92 -13.35 -0.24
C ILE A 59 -5.93 -12.96 -1.34
N SER A 60 -4.79 -12.33 -0.99
CA SER A 60 -3.82 -11.80 -1.95
C SER A 60 -2.38 -11.91 -1.46
N GLN A 61 -1.45 -12.17 -2.37
CA GLN A 61 -0.01 -12.26 -2.11
C GLN A 61 0.66 -10.90 -2.38
N GLY A 62 1.81 -10.63 -1.75
CA GLY A 62 2.59 -9.39 -1.99
C GLY A 62 2.30 -8.23 -1.02
N LEU A 63 1.58 -8.50 0.07
CA LEU A 63 1.35 -7.57 1.17
C LEU A 63 2.28 -7.90 2.34
N PHE A 64 3.04 -6.90 2.79
CA PHE A 64 4.00 -7.03 3.88
C PHE A 64 3.64 -6.12 5.05
N TRP A 65 3.91 -6.61 6.26
CA TRP A 65 3.55 -5.92 7.49
C TRP A 65 4.76 -5.29 8.18
N SER A 66 4.58 -4.08 8.68
CA SER A 66 5.48 -3.50 9.67
C SER A 66 4.80 -3.42 11.04
N LYS A 67 5.58 -3.68 12.09
CA LYS A 67 5.12 -3.54 13.49
C LYS A 67 4.82 -2.06 13.77
N LYS A 68 3.64 -1.80 14.34
CA LYS A 68 3.22 -0.46 14.77
C LYS A 68 4.26 0.13 15.73
N GLY A 69 4.71 1.36 15.45
CA GLY A 69 5.62 2.11 16.33
C GLY A 69 7.10 2.09 15.99
N THR A 70 7.52 1.50 14.86
CA THR A 70 8.94 1.54 14.44
C THR A 70 9.12 2.38 13.18
N SER A 71 9.30 3.68 13.34
CA SER A 71 9.67 4.64 12.28
C SER A 71 11.10 4.44 11.71
N ARG A 72 11.81 3.38 12.13
CA ARG A 72 13.24 3.18 11.84
C ARG A 72 13.56 2.06 10.83
N HIS A 73 12.59 1.29 10.36
CA HIS A 73 12.84 0.11 9.49
C HIS A 73 12.54 0.30 8.00
N LEU A 74 12.17 1.50 7.54
CA LEU A 74 11.90 1.78 6.12
C LEU A 74 13.06 2.51 5.40
N GLN A 75 14.27 2.52 5.98
CA GLN A 75 15.45 3.17 5.40
C GLN A 75 16.76 2.37 5.56
N GLN A 76 16.75 1.06 5.33
CA GLN A 76 17.99 0.29 5.17
C GLN A 76 17.90 -0.59 3.93
#